data_AF-X0YPE2-F1
#
_entry.id   AF-X0YPE2-F1
#
_cell.length_a   1.000
_cell.length_b   1.000
_cell.length_c   1.000
_cell.angle_alpha   90.00
_cell.angle_beta   90.00
_cell.angle_gamma   90.00
#
_symmetry.space_group_name_H-M   'P 1'
#
loop_
_entity.id
_entity.type
_entity.pdbx_description
1 polymer ?
#
loop_
_entity_poly.entity_id
_entity_poly.type
_entity_poly.pdbx_seq_one_letter_code
_entity_poly.pdbx_strand_id
1 'polypeptide(L)'
;MIKISFDLGHPAHYLAFRNVLLNSDNLGFEPLIFIQEKESLKDLLIEQNLNFLIRTNKQTTLSRISLLPRDILYIRKAMKERDIVSNFGKVSIVGSWAAKH
;
A
#
# COMPACT_ATOMS: atom_id res chain seq x y z
N MET A 1 -8.49 -13.58 -10.26
CA MET A 1 -8.53 -12.10 -10.24
C MET A 1 -7.14 -11.66 -9.81
N ILE A 2 -6.50 -10.77 -10.56
CA ILE A 2 -5.11 -10.37 -10.31
C ILE A 2 -5.08 -9.51 -9.04
N LYS A 3 -4.17 -9.75 -8.10
CA LYS A 3 -4.00 -8.91 -6.90
C LYS A 3 -2.90 -7.89 -7.13
N ILE A 4 -3.23 -6.60 -7.06
CA ILE A 4 -2.29 -5.50 -7.29
C ILE A 4 -2.11 -4.69 -6.02
N SER A 5 -0.88 -4.59 -5.52
CA SER A 5 -0.57 -3.73 -4.38
C SER A 5 -0.23 -2.31 -4.80
N PHE A 6 -0.85 -1.34 -4.13
CA PHE A 6 -0.59 0.09 -4.31
C PHE A 6 0.04 0.68 -3.05
N ASP A 7 1.15 1.37 -3.22
CA ASP A 7 1.87 2.01 -2.14
C ASP A 7 1.79 3.54 -2.26
N LEU A 8 1.02 4.17 -1.35
CA LEU A 8 0.66 5.59 -1.40
C LEU A 8 1.26 6.34 -0.19
N GLY A 9 2.21 7.24 -0.44
CA GLY A 9 2.84 8.07 0.61
C GLY A 9 2.30 9.51 0.68
N HIS A 10 1.47 9.92 -0.27
CA HIS A 10 0.94 11.28 -0.39
C HIS A 10 -0.47 11.24 -1.01
N PRO A 11 -1.40 12.13 -0.64
CA PRO A 11 -2.72 12.26 -1.28
C PRO A 11 -2.67 12.31 -2.81
N ALA A 12 -1.67 13.01 -3.37
CA ALA A 12 -1.45 13.09 -4.81
C ALA A 12 -1.27 11.71 -5.49
N HIS A 13 -0.71 10.71 -4.79
CA HIS A 13 -0.57 9.36 -5.35
C HIS A 13 -1.93 8.67 -5.45
N TYR A 14 -2.80 8.86 -4.45
CA TYR A 14 -4.16 8.37 -4.55
C TYR A 14 -4.89 9.01 -5.73
N LEU A 15 -4.79 10.34 -5.89
CA LEU A 15 -5.45 11.04 -6.99
C LEU A 15 -5.00 10.53 -8.37
N ALA A 16 -3.73 10.16 -8.53
CA ALA A 16 -3.22 9.58 -9.77
C ALA A 16 -3.82 8.20 -10.08
N PHE A 17 -4.10 7.39 -9.05
CA PHE A 17 -4.65 6.04 -9.22
C PHE A 17 -6.16 5.94 -8.97
N ARG A 18 -6.82 7.04 -8.60
CA ARG A 18 -8.23 7.04 -8.18
C ARG A 18 -9.13 6.29 -9.14
N ASN A 19 -9.09 6.66 -10.42
CA ASN A 19 -9.95 6.05 -11.43
C ASN A 19 -9.64 4.56 -11.63
N VAL A 20 -8.38 4.16 -11.50
CA VAL A 20 -7.96 2.76 -11.63
C VAL A 20 -8.44 1.95 -10.43
N LEU A 21 -8.26 2.47 -9.21
CA LEU A 21 -8.68 1.82 -7.96
C LEU A 21 -10.20 1.67 -7.88
N LEU A 22 -10.95 2.71 -8.25
CA LEU A 22 -12.42 2.68 -8.21
C LEU A 22 -13.04 1.79 -9.30
N ASN A 23 -12.30 1.46 -10.36
CA ASN A 23 -12.74 0.58 -11.43
C ASN A 23 -12.06 -0.80 -11.37
N SER A 24 -11.49 -1.19 -10.22
CA SER A 24 -10.69 -2.41 -10.12
C SER A 24 -11.44 -3.67 -10.52
N ASP A 25 -12.71 -3.77 -10.13
CA ASP A 25 -13.57 -4.91 -10.43
C ASP A 25 -13.82 -5.03 -11.95
N ASN A 26 -14.11 -3.91 -12.60
CA ASN A 26 -14.27 -3.83 -14.06
C ASN A 26 -12.97 -4.15 -14.81
N LEU A 27 -11.82 -3.81 -14.21
CA LEU A 27 -10.49 -4.09 -14.75
C LEU A 27 -9.96 -5.48 -14.37
N GLY A 28 -10.73 -6.27 -13.61
CA GLY A 28 -10.42 -7.66 -13.29
C GLY A 28 -9.28 -7.84 -12.27
N PHE A 29 -9.08 -6.86 -11.38
CA PHE A 29 -8.07 -6.95 -10.33
C PHE A 29 -8.59 -6.56 -8.94
N GLU A 30 -7.94 -7.10 -7.91
CA GLU A 30 -8.17 -6.79 -6.50
C GLU A 30 -7.10 -5.80 -6.01
N PRO A 31 -7.47 -4.58 -5.57
CA PRO A 31 -6.52 -3.60 -5.06
C PRO A 31 -6.15 -3.89 -3.60
N LEU A 32 -4.85 -3.96 -3.31
CA LEU A 32 -4.30 -4.00 -1.96
C LEU A 32 -3.61 -2.67 -1.65
N ILE A 33 -4.28 -1.77 -0.92
CA ILE A 33 -3.82 -0.40 -0.72
C ILE A 33 -3.02 -0.28 0.58
N PHE A 34 -1.78 0.18 0.49
CA PHE A 34 -0.92 0.49 1.62
C PHE A 34 -0.66 2.00 1.66
N ILE A 35 -0.90 2.63 2.80
CA ILE A 35 -0.70 4.08 2.96
C ILE A 35 0.38 4.40 3.99
N GLN A 36 1.04 5.55 3.84
CA GLN A 36 1.72 6.17 4.98
C GLN A 36 0.69 6.83 5.89
N GLU A 37 0.96 6.83 7.20
CA GLU A 37 0.10 7.49 8.19
C GLU A 37 0.06 9.01 7.96
N LYS A 38 -0.94 9.45 7.20
CA LYS A 38 -1.28 10.86 6.93
C LYS A 38 -2.79 10.98 6.95
N GLU A 39 -3.29 11.88 7.79
CA GLU A 39 -4.72 12.10 8.00
C GLU A 39 -5.44 12.39 6.68
N SER A 40 -4.94 13.34 5.88
CA SER A 40 -5.53 13.71 4.59
C SER A 40 -5.61 12.58 3.56
N LEU A 41 -4.69 11.61 3.58
CA LEU A 41 -4.76 10.44 2.68
C LEU A 41 -5.76 9.40 3.21
N LYS A 42 -5.83 9.25 4.54
CA LYS A 42 -6.78 8.36 5.20
C LYS A 42 -8.22 8.79 4.91
N ASP A 43 -8.51 10.07 5.08
CA ASP A 43 -9.86 10.62 4.89
C ASP A 43 -10.34 10.40 3.45
N LEU A 44 -9.49 10.69 2.46
CA LEU A 44 -9.79 10.45 1.04
C LEU A 44 -10.14 8.98 0.73
N LEU A 45 -9.44 8.02 1.35
CA LEU A 45 -9.72 6.60 1.13
C LEU A 45 -11.00 6.15 1.83
N ILE A 46 -11.28 6.68 3.04
CA ILE A 46 -12.51 6.40 3.78
C ILE A 46 -13.73 6.97 3.03
N GLU A 47 -13.66 8.22 2.57
CA GLU A 47 -14.72 8.86 1.79
C GLU A 47 -15.10 8.06 0.54
N GLN A 48 -14.17 7.27 0.02
CA GLN A 48 -14.34 6.48 -1.21
C GLN A 48 -14.54 4.99 -0.92
N ASN A 49 -14.77 4.61 0.35
CA ASN A 49 -15.00 3.24 0.82
C ASN A 49 -13.91 2.25 0.41
N LEU A 50 -12.65 2.71 0.36
CA LEU A 50 -11.52 1.87 0.01
C LEU A 50 -10.91 1.25 1.26
N ASN A 51 -10.67 -0.06 1.22
CA ASN A 51 -9.93 -0.76 2.27
C ASN A 51 -8.42 -0.50 2.12
N PHE A 52 -7.76 -0.16 3.22
CA PHE A 52 -6.33 0.11 3.22
C PHE A 52 -5.63 -0.35 4.50
N LEU A 53 -4.32 -0.49 4.40
CA LEU A 53 -3.42 -0.80 5.50
C LEU A 53 -2.47 0.36 5.74
N ILE A 54 -2.43 0.86 6.97
CA ILE A 54 -1.52 1.94 7.37
C ILE A 54 -0.14 1.34 7.65
N ARG A 55 0.90 1.96 7.09
CA ARG A 55 2.29 1.73 7.45
C ARG A 55 2.74 2.86 8.38
N THR A 56 3.03 2.50 9.62
CA THR A 56 3.62 3.41 10.61
C THR A 56 5.05 3.72 10.23
N ASN A 57 5.30 4.97 9.79
CA ASN A 57 6.64 5.44 9.47
C ASN A 57 7.20 6.19 10.69
N LYS A 58 7.69 5.46 11.69
CA LYS A 58 8.42 6.10 12.80
C LYS A 58 9.72 6.66 12.22
N GLN A 59 9.85 7.98 12.18
CA GLN A 59 11.00 8.74 11.65
C GLN A 59 12.26 8.56 12.50
N THR A 60 12.75 7.33 12.63
CA THR A 60 14.03 7.04 13.25
C THR A 60 14.77 6.07 12.36
N THR A 61 16.06 6.28 12.16
CA THR A 61 16.98 5.36 11.49
C THR A 61 16.97 3.94 12.13
N LEU A 62 16.34 3.81 13.31
CA LEU A 62 16.09 2.59 14.09
C LEU A 62 14.75 1.88 13.76
N SER A 63 13.85 2.46 12.96
CA SER A 63 12.50 1.91 12.69
C SER A 63 12.45 0.75 11.69
N ARG A 64 13.61 0.22 11.26
CA ARG A 64 13.69 -1.11 10.63
C ARG A 64 13.09 -2.24 11.51
N ILE A 65 12.80 -1.97 12.79
CA ILE A 65 12.41 -2.95 13.80
C ILE A 65 11.05 -2.62 14.48
N SER A 66 10.24 -1.66 13.99
CA SER A 66 8.95 -1.34 14.65
C SER A 66 7.71 -2.00 14.05
N LEU A 67 7.86 -2.83 13.02
CA LEU A 67 6.78 -3.74 12.66
C LEU A 67 6.81 -4.88 13.68
N LEU A 68 5.72 -5.09 14.42
CA LEU A 68 5.64 -6.28 15.27
C LEU A 68 5.82 -7.51 14.36
N PRO A 69 6.40 -8.63 14.82
CA PRO A 69 6.53 -9.83 14.01
C PRO A 69 5.21 -10.27 13.36
N ARG A 70 4.08 -10.01 14.02
CA ARG A 70 2.73 -10.17 13.47
C ARG A 70 2.48 -9.30 12.24
N ASP A 71 2.82 -8.02 12.29
CA ASP A 71 2.66 -7.09 11.17
C ASP A 71 3.60 -7.45 10.02
N ILE A 72 4.83 -7.87 10.34
CA ILE A 72 5.78 -8.41 9.35
C ILE A 72 5.21 -9.66 8.68
N LEU A 73 4.64 -10.59 9.44
CA LEU A 73 4.01 -11.81 8.91
C LEU A 73 2.78 -11.49 8.07
N TYR A 74 1.94 -10.56 8.52
CA TYR A 74 0.74 -10.12 7.81
C TYR A 74 1.10 -9.41 6.51
N ILE A 75 2.05 -8.45 6.55
CA ILE A 75 2.58 -7.79 5.37
C ILE A 75 3.22 -8.83 4.45
N ARG A 76 4.06 -9.74 4.94
CA ARG A 76 4.66 -10.83 4.14
C ARG A 76 3.60 -11.72 3.49
N LYS A 77 2.51 -12.04 4.19
CA LYS A 77 1.42 -12.84 3.64
C LYS A 77 0.68 -12.07 2.54
N ALA A 78 0.25 -10.84 2.82
CA ALA A 78 -0.38 -9.96 1.83
C ALA A 78 0.54 -9.67 0.63
N MET A 79 1.85 -9.64 0.85
CA MET A 79 2.90 -9.51 -0.16
C MET A 79 3.12 -10.75 -1.00
N LYS A 80 2.87 -11.96 -0.46
CA LYS A 80 2.97 -13.23 -1.21
C LYS A 80 1.74 -13.51 -2.04
N GLU A 81 0.61 -12.93 -1.65
CA GLU A 81 -0.67 -13.15 -2.33
C GLU A 81 -0.89 -12.24 -3.54
N ARG A 82 0.04 -11.33 -3.86
CA ARG A 82 -0.12 -10.38 -4.97
C ARG A 82 0.67 -10.79 -6.21
N ASP A 83 0.13 -10.40 -7.35
CA ASP A 83 0.75 -10.62 -8.65
C ASP A 83 1.58 -9.40 -9.09
N ILE A 84 1.17 -8.17 -8.73
CA ILE A 84 1.80 -6.92 -9.20
C ILE A 84 1.97 -5.90 -8.05
N VAL A 85 3.03 -5.10 -8.12
CA VAL A 85 3.29 -3.98 -7.20
C VAL A 85 3.42 -2.67 -7.96
N SER A 86 2.55 -1.72 -7.64
CA SER A 86 2.57 -0.35 -8.14
C SER A 86 2.95 0.61 -7.02
N ASN A 87 3.98 1.43 -7.25
CA ASN A 87 4.48 2.38 -6.26
C ASN A 87 4.69 3.76 -6.90
N PHE A 88 4.38 4.83 -6.16
CA PHE A 88 4.69 6.20 -6.55
C PHE A 88 5.64 6.82 -5.51
N GLY A 89 6.83 7.24 -5.95
CA GLY A 89 7.88 7.85 -5.11
C GLY A 89 9.14 7.00 -4.93
N LYS A 90 10.08 7.46 -4.08
CA LYS A 90 11.27 6.66 -3.70
C LYS A 90 10.80 5.30 -3.24
N VAL A 91 11.29 4.25 -3.90
CA VAL A 91 10.98 2.84 -3.64
C VAL A 91 10.92 2.64 -2.14
N SER A 92 9.72 2.48 -1.59
CA SER A 92 9.59 2.20 -0.17
C SER A 92 10.26 0.86 0.10
N ILE A 93 10.68 0.62 1.34
CA ILE A 93 11.21 -0.69 1.77
C ILE A 93 10.30 -1.83 1.29
N VAL A 94 8.99 -1.61 1.18
CA VAL A 94 7.98 -2.56 0.69
C VAL A 94 8.12 -2.83 -0.82
N GLY A 95 8.37 -1.80 -1.64
CA GLY A 95 8.64 -1.96 -3.08
C GLY A 95 9.97 -2.65 -3.36
N SER A 96 11.04 -2.29 -2.63
CA SER A 96 12.36 -2.92 -2.77
C SER A 96 12.39 -4.36 -2.26
N TRP A 97 11.60 -4.68 -1.23
CA TRP A 97 11.44 -6.07 -0.78
C TRP A 97 10.57 -6.91 -1.73
N ALA A 98 9.62 -6.29 -2.43
CA ALA A 98 8.80 -6.97 -3.42
C ALA A 98 9.57 -7.32 -4.69
N ALA A 99 10.43 -6.41 -5.16
CA ALA A 99 11.21 -6.63 -6.38
C ALA A 99 12.32 -7.69 -6.22
N LYS A 100 12.57 -8.18 -5.00
CA LYS A 100 13.62 -9.17 -4.71
C LYS A 100 13.18 -10.63 -4.83
N HIS A 101 11.90 -10.90 -5.06
CA HIS A 101 11.37 -12.26 -5.22
C HIS A 101 10.37 -12.32 -6.37
#